data_AF-A0A8J2JPZ1-F1
#
_entry.id   AF-A0A8J2JPZ1-F1
#
_cell.length_a   1.000
_cell.length_b   1.000
_cell.length_c   1.000
_cell.angle_alpha   90.00
_cell.angle_beta   90.00
_cell.angle_gamma   90.00
#
_symmetry.space_group_name_H-M   'P 1'
#
loop_
_entity.id
_entity.type
_entity.pdbx_description
1 polymer ?
#
loop_
_entity_poly.entity_id
_entity_poly.type
_entity_poly.pdbx_seq_one_letter_code
_entity_poly.pdbx_strand_id
1 'polypeptide(L)'
;MEQVEYNATHDSQNGRQKEDHVKIFYRNDTQREPQELKLPGCVHPCFLSDFLKNTQTLIPVDYESECQARSPVLLNIKQASVEHISAGSSWIYGIIGTAATVCILIALAIFAMARQNRHYFPV
;
A
#
# COMPACT_ATOMS: atom_id res chain seq x y z
N MET A 1 14.72 -11.93 0.93
CA MET A 1 14.78 -10.84 1.91
C MET A 1 16.04 -10.07 1.59
N GLU A 2 15.88 -8.91 0.96
CA GLU A 2 16.98 -8.08 0.51
C GLU A 2 17.56 -7.40 1.74
N GLN A 3 18.74 -7.87 2.16
CA GLN A 3 19.52 -7.18 3.18
C GLN A 3 19.93 -5.85 2.54
N VAL A 4 19.46 -4.73 3.07
CA VAL A 4 20.01 -3.42 2.70
C VAL A 4 21.41 -3.38 3.31
N GLU A 5 22.36 -3.92 2.56
CA GLU A 5 23.78 -3.79 2.83
C GLU A 5 24.09 -2.30 2.67
N TYR A 6 24.32 -1.62 3.80
CA TYR A 6 24.85 -0.27 3.77
C TYR A 6 26.33 -0.39 3.43
N ASN A 7 26.61 -0.39 2.13
CA ASN A 7 27.96 -0.52 1.59
C ASN A 7 28.75 0.75 1.96
N ALA A 8 29.39 0.74 3.13
CA ALA A 8 30.35 1.77 3.50
C ALA A 8 31.52 1.70 2.51
N THR A 9 31.57 2.64 1.57
CA THR A 9 32.73 2.86 0.71
C THR A 9 33.90 3.29 1.59
N HIS A 10 34.72 2.31 2.00
CA HIS A 10 36.05 2.56 2.53
C HIS A 10 36.94 3.06 1.39
N ASP A 11 37.02 4.37 1.22
CA ASP A 11 38.07 5.00 0.42
C ASP A 11 39.38 4.90 1.20
N SER A 12 40.17 3.87 0.88
CA SER A 12 41.50 3.66 1.44
C SER A 12 42.50 4.60 0.75
N GLN A 13 42.57 5.84 1.22
CA GLN A 13 43.73 6.70 0.96
C GLN A 13 44.67 6.73 2.18
N ASN A 14 45.79 6.02 2.01
CA ASN A 14 47.09 6.17 2.67
C ASN A 14 47.19 7.19 3.85
N GLY A 15 47.35 6.69 5.08
CA GLY A 15 48.17 7.36 6.11
C GLY A 15 47.49 8.23 7.19
N ARG A 16 46.18 8.46 7.18
CA ARG A 16 45.44 8.99 8.35
C ARG A 16 43.97 8.64 8.20
N GLN A 17 43.48 7.62 8.92
CA GLN A 17 42.04 7.33 8.93
C GLN A 17 41.33 8.55 9.53
N LYS A 18 40.65 9.32 8.68
CA LYS A 18 39.82 10.43 9.11
C LYS A 18 38.46 9.83 9.47
N GLU A 19 38.27 9.57 10.76
CA GLU A 19 37.00 9.10 11.27
C GLU A 19 36.07 10.31 11.50
N ASP A 20 34.90 10.29 10.87
CA ASP A 20 33.88 11.33 11.06
C ASP A 20 33.22 11.17 12.44
N HIS A 21 32.74 12.29 13.00
CA HIS A 21 32.04 12.31 14.27
C HIS A 21 30.74 13.09 14.19
N VAL A 22 29.78 12.67 15.00
CA VAL A 22 28.44 13.24 15.07
C VAL A 22 28.33 14.15 16.30
N LYS A 23 27.71 15.31 16.11
CA LYS A 23 27.30 16.21 17.19
C LYS A 23 25.82 16.51 17.07
N ILE A 24 25.11 16.40 18.19
CA ILE A 24 23.69 16.71 18.27
C ILE A 24 23.55 17.96 19.13
N PHE A 25 22.77 18.93 18.67
CA PHE A 25 22.51 20.15 19.42
C PHE A 25 21.00 20.31 19.65
N TYR A 26 20.61 20.75 20.83
CA TYR A 26 19.23 21.05 21.18
C TYR A 26 19.10 22.52 21.56
N ARG A 27 18.16 23.21 20.91
CA ARG A 27 17.85 24.62 21.18
C ARG A 27 16.44 24.72 21.71
N ASN A 28 16.31 24.88 23.02
CA ASN A 28 15.04 25.15 23.72
C ASN A 28 14.83 26.62 24.08
N ASP A 29 15.85 27.46 23.93
CA ASP A 29 15.81 28.90 24.17
C ASP A 29 16.32 29.63 22.93
N THR A 30 15.53 30.56 22.39
CA THR A 30 15.91 31.34 21.20
C THR A 30 16.97 32.39 21.51
N GLN A 31 17.16 32.76 22.78
CA GLN A 31 18.14 33.77 23.19
C GLN A 31 19.51 33.18 23.52
N ARG A 32 19.65 31.85 23.53
CA ARG A 32 20.90 31.14 23.83
C ARG A 32 21.37 30.34 22.62
N GLU A 33 22.67 30.04 22.61
CA GLU A 33 23.23 29.09 21.66
C GLU A 33 22.70 27.67 21.92
N PRO A 34 22.54 26.84 20.86
CA PRO A 34 22.14 25.44 21.01
C PRO A 34 23.07 24.66 21.93
N GLN A 35 22.50 23.91 22.86
CA GLN A 35 23.26 23.05 23.77
C GLN A 35 23.69 21.76 23.07
N GLU A 36 24.98 21.41 23.11
CA GLU A 36 25.47 20.11 22.63
C GLU A 36 24.96 18.97 23.54
N LEU A 37 24.32 17.96 22.94
CA LEU A 37 23.81 16.76 23.59
C LEU A 37 24.82 15.61 23.49
N LYS A 38 24.86 14.77 24.53
CA LYS A 38 25.70 13.57 24.58
C LYS A 38 24.84 12.32 24.40
N LEU A 39 25.17 11.50 23.41
CA LEU A 39 24.49 10.23 23.19
C LEU A 39 24.95 9.20 24.25
N PRO A 40 24.04 8.52 24.96
CA PRO A 40 24.39 7.45 25.88
C PRO A 40 25.19 6.35 25.17
N GLY A 41 26.25 5.84 25.80
CA GLY A 41 27.07 4.77 25.23
C GLY A 41 28.12 5.22 24.19
N CYS A 42 28.21 6.53 23.90
CA CYS A 42 29.23 7.09 23.01
C CYS A 42 30.40 7.73 23.79
N VAL A 43 31.64 7.56 23.31
CA VAL A 43 32.78 8.37 23.76
C VAL A 43 32.72 9.78 23.15
N HIS A 44 33.50 10.74 23.67
CA HIS A 44 33.59 12.09 23.08
C HIS A 44 34.93 12.29 22.38
N PRO A 45 34.96 12.66 21.08
CA PRO A 45 33.81 12.87 20.19
C PRO A 45 33.09 11.55 19.84
N CYS A 46 31.77 11.60 19.58
CA CYS A 46 31.00 10.41 19.20
C CYS A 46 31.27 10.10 17.74
N PHE A 47 32.13 9.11 17.48
CA PHE A 47 32.46 8.70 16.12
C PHE A 47 31.24 8.12 15.41
N LEU A 48 31.21 8.25 14.07
CA LEU A 48 30.10 7.76 13.26
C LEU A 48 29.87 6.26 13.44
N SER A 49 30.94 5.48 13.58
CA SER A 49 30.91 4.04 13.85
C SER A 49 30.15 3.71 15.15
N ASP A 50 30.51 4.38 16.24
CA ASP A 50 29.86 4.25 17.54
C ASP A 50 28.42 4.77 17.51
N PHE A 51 28.15 5.88 16.80
CA PHE A 51 26.80 6.42 16.64
C PHE A 51 25.87 5.40 16.00
N LEU A 52 26.30 4.79 14.88
CA LEU A 52 25.51 3.77 14.17
C LEU A 52 25.25 2.57 15.07
N LYS A 53 26.29 2.07 15.76
CA LYS A 53 26.17 0.92 16.67
C LYS A 53 25.18 1.19 17.81
N ASN A 54 25.28 2.36 18.45
CA ASN A 54 24.43 2.71 19.59
C ASN A 54 22.99 3.05 19.20
N THR A 55 22.73 3.47 17.95
CA THR A 55 21.39 3.84 17.48
C THR A 55 20.68 2.74 16.70
N GLN A 56 21.40 1.69 16.27
CA GLN A 56 20.86 0.62 15.43
C GLN A 56 19.60 -0.03 16.03
N THR A 57 19.57 -0.25 17.35
CA THR A 57 18.43 -0.88 18.03
C THR A 57 17.20 0.03 18.17
N LEU A 58 17.35 1.33 17.88
CA LEU A 58 16.24 2.29 17.91
C LEU A 58 15.53 2.39 16.56
N ILE A 59 16.12 1.82 15.50
CA ILE A 59 15.56 1.82 14.15
C ILE A 59 14.71 0.53 14.02
N PRO A 60 13.40 0.66 13.76
CA PRO A 60 12.54 -0.50 13.57
C PRO A 60 12.97 -1.30 12.34
N VAL A 61 12.91 -2.62 12.43
CA VAL A 61 13.17 -3.54 11.31
C VAL A 61 11.96 -3.58 10.38
N ASP A 62 10.76 -3.60 10.96
CA ASP A 62 9.50 -3.55 10.22
C ASP A 62 8.53 -2.61 10.93
N TYR A 63 8.57 -1.35 10.48
CA TYR A 63 7.78 -0.26 11.04
C TYR A 63 6.28 -0.59 11.15
N GLU A 64 5.70 -1.21 10.11
CA GLU A 64 4.26 -1.50 10.08
C GLU A 64 3.88 -2.60 11.07
N SER A 65 4.68 -3.67 11.12
CA SER A 65 4.46 -4.77 12.07
C SER A 65 4.69 -4.34 13.52
N GLU A 66 5.73 -3.54 13.77
CA GLU A 66 6.12 -3.08 15.11
C GLU A 66 5.15 -2.02 15.65
N CYS A 67 4.66 -1.13 14.79
CA CYS A 67 3.61 -0.20 15.16
C CYS A 67 2.28 -0.90 15.44
N GLN A 68 2.09 -2.15 14.96
CA GLN A 68 0.81 -2.84 14.96
C GLN A 68 -0.31 -1.90 14.52
N ALA A 69 0.01 -1.04 13.54
CA ALA A 69 -0.95 -0.18 12.92
C ALA A 69 -1.87 -1.12 12.14
N ARG A 70 -2.84 -1.72 12.83
CA ARG A 70 -4.18 -1.82 12.24
C ARG A 70 -4.40 -0.42 11.74
N SER A 71 -4.32 -0.20 10.44
CA SER A 71 -4.60 1.12 9.91
C SER A 71 -6.13 1.22 9.81
N PRO A 72 -6.82 1.89 10.74
CA PRO A 72 -7.94 2.70 10.39
C PRO A 72 -7.49 4.12 10.01
N VAL A 73 -6.19 4.39 9.83
CA VAL A 73 -5.77 5.67 9.25
C VAL A 73 -6.26 5.77 7.79
N LEU A 74 -6.55 4.62 7.15
CA LEU A 74 -7.38 4.55 5.94
C LEU A 74 -8.82 4.05 6.15
N LEU A 75 -9.30 3.90 7.39
CA LEU A 75 -10.73 3.61 7.67
C LEU A 75 -11.47 4.89 8.08
N ASN A 76 -11.16 6.01 7.42
CA ASN A 76 -12.08 7.16 7.34
C ASN A 76 -11.93 8.01 6.06
N ILE A 77 -11.17 7.60 5.04
CA ILE A 77 -11.24 8.20 3.67
C ILE A 77 -11.09 7.15 2.55
N LYS A 78 -11.64 5.95 2.74
CA LYS A 78 -12.18 5.15 1.62
C LYS A 78 -13.69 4.92 1.73
N GLN A 79 -14.37 5.71 2.55
CA GLN A 79 -15.84 5.75 2.61
C GLN A 79 -16.40 6.94 1.82
N ALA A 80 -15.93 7.05 0.57
CA ALA A 80 -16.69 7.66 -0.51
C ALA A 80 -16.34 6.95 -1.84
N SER A 81 -16.15 5.63 -1.81
CA SER A 81 -16.25 4.81 -3.01
C SER A 81 -17.13 3.62 -2.69
N VAL A 82 -18.41 3.79 -2.99
CA VAL A 82 -19.42 2.77 -3.25
C VAL A 82 -18.78 1.42 -3.68
N GLU A 83 -18.56 0.51 -2.74
CA GLU A 83 -18.09 -0.86 -3.03
C GLU A 83 -19.25 -1.80 -3.37
N HIS A 84 -20.08 -1.41 -4.34
CA HIS A 84 -20.95 -2.35 -5.04
C HIS A 84 -21.06 -2.05 -6.54
N ILE A 85 -19.96 -1.69 -7.21
CA ILE A 85 -19.84 -1.95 -8.65
C ILE A 85 -18.39 -2.31 -8.99
N SER A 86 -17.99 -3.55 -8.71
CA SER A 86 -16.88 -4.18 -9.41
C SER A 86 -17.33 -4.46 -10.86
N ALA A 87 -17.24 -3.46 -11.73
CA ALA A 87 -17.52 -3.58 -13.17
C ALA A 87 -16.37 -4.28 -13.91
N GLY A 88 -15.94 -5.44 -13.41
CA GLY A 88 -15.14 -6.40 -14.15
C GLY A 88 -16.02 -7.62 -14.43
N SER A 89 -16.62 -7.67 -15.63
CA SER A 89 -17.36 -8.82 -16.20
C SER A 89 -18.71 -9.21 -15.56
N SER A 90 -19.68 -8.30 -15.46
CA SER A 90 -21.07 -8.61 -15.08
C SER A 90 -22.14 -8.12 -16.07
N TRP A 91 -21.81 -8.02 -17.36
CA TRP A 91 -22.76 -7.81 -18.46
C TRP A 91 -23.06 -9.09 -19.24
N ILE A 92 -22.22 -10.13 -19.08
CA ILE A 92 -22.36 -11.43 -19.76
C ILE A 92 -23.66 -12.13 -19.36
N TYR A 93 -24.01 -12.08 -18.06
CA TYR A 93 -25.30 -12.58 -17.56
C TYR A 93 -26.49 -11.78 -18.09
N GLY A 94 -26.29 -10.49 -18.39
CA GLY A 94 -27.29 -9.65 -19.06
C GLY A 94 -27.55 -10.09 -20.50
N ILE A 95 -26.51 -10.38 -21.28
CA ILE A 95 -26.64 -10.79 -22.69
C ILE A 95 -27.22 -12.20 -22.83
N ILE A 96 -26.74 -13.15 -22.02
CA ILE A 96 -27.25 -14.53 -22.08
C ILE A 96 -28.72 -14.55 -21.62
N GLY A 97 -29.05 -13.78 -20.59
CA GLY A 97 -30.43 -13.62 -20.12
C GLY A 97 -31.33 -12.98 -21.18
N THR A 98 -30.90 -11.92 -21.85
CA THR A 98 -31.71 -11.26 -22.89
C THR A 98 -31.88 -12.12 -24.14
N ALA A 99 -30.85 -12.87 -24.55
CA ALA A 99 -30.96 -13.80 -25.66
C ALA A 99 -31.99 -14.90 -25.35
N ALA A 100 -31.95 -15.48 -24.15
CA ALA A 100 -32.90 -16.51 -23.73
C ALA A 100 -34.34 -15.96 -23.67
N THR A 101 -34.55 -14.76 -23.12
CA THR A 101 -35.90 -14.17 -23.04
C THR A 101 -36.45 -13.83 -24.42
N VAL A 102 -35.65 -13.29 -25.34
CA VAL A 102 -36.05 -13.03 -26.72
C VAL A 102 -36.43 -14.32 -27.45
N CYS A 103 -35.61 -15.38 -27.31
CA CYS A 103 -35.93 -16.70 -27.89
C CYS A 103 -37.26 -17.26 -27.36
N ILE A 104 -37.52 -17.14 -26.05
CA ILE A 104 -38.78 -17.59 -25.44
C ILE A 104 -39.96 -16.80 -26.02
N LEU A 105 -39.87 -15.47 -26.14
CA LEU A 105 -40.96 -14.65 -26.70
C LEU A 105 -41.25 -14.97 -28.16
N ILE A 106 -40.21 -15.19 -28.97
CA ILE A 106 -40.37 -15.61 -30.38
C ILE A 106 -41.04 -16.98 -30.46
N ALA A 107 -40.61 -17.94 -29.65
CA ALA A 107 -41.21 -19.28 -29.61
C ALA A 107 -42.70 -19.23 -29.20
N LEU A 108 -43.04 -18.40 -28.19
CA LEU A 108 -44.43 -18.19 -27.77
C LEU A 108 -45.27 -17.53 -28.87
N ALA A 109 -44.71 -16.57 -29.60
CA ALA A 109 -45.40 -15.92 -30.72
C ALA A 109 -45.64 -16.90 -31.88
N ILE A 110 -44.64 -17.71 -32.25
CA ILE A 110 -44.80 -18.76 -33.28
C ILE A 110 -45.84 -19.79 -32.82
N PHE A 111 -45.79 -20.25 -31.56
CA PHE A 111 -46.77 -21.19 -31.03
C PHE A 111 -48.18 -20.60 -31.03
N ALA A 112 -48.35 -19.34 -30.62
CA ALA A 112 -49.62 -18.63 -30.66
C ALA A 112 -50.12 -18.48 -32.11
N MET A 113 -49.27 -18.07 -33.05
CA MET A 113 -49.62 -17.95 -34.46
C MET A 113 -49.96 -19.30 -35.09
N ALA A 114 -49.22 -20.37 -34.79
CA ALA A 114 -49.52 -21.72 -35.26
C ALA A 114 -50.85 -22.24 -34.68
N ARG A 115 -51.12 -21.95 -33.41
CA ARG A 115 -52.40 -22.26 -32.74
C ARG A 115 -53.55 -21.44 -33.32
N GLN A 116 -53.32 -20.17 -33.65
CA GLN A 116 -54.31 -19.29 -34.24
C GLN A 116 -54.57 -19.67 -35.70
N ASN A 117 -53.54 -20.05 -36.46
CA ASN A 117 -53.67 -20.57 -37.83
C ASN A 117 -54.42 -21.92 -37.87
N ARG A 118 -54.16 -22.80 -36.89
CA ARG A 118 -54.98 -24.00 -36.63
C ARG A 118 -56.45 -23.68 -36.32
N HIS A 119 -56.74 -22.51 -35.77
CA HIS A 119 -58.10 -22.03 -35.54
C HIS A 119 -58.71 -21.35 -36.77
N TYR A 120 -57.91 -20.76 -37.65
CA TYR A 120 -58.37 -20.11 -38.90
C TYR A 120 -58.64 -21.09 -40.04
N PHE A 121 -58.06 -22.30 -40.03
CA PHE A 121 -58.41 -23.39 -40.95
C PHE A 121 -59.07 -24.57 -40.19
N PRO A 122 -60.39 -24.54 -39.94
CA PRO A 122 -61.13 -25.74 -39.63
C PRO A 122 -61.33 -26.54 -40.92
N VAL A 123 -60.72 -27.72 -41.01
CA VAL A 123 -61.12 -28.75 -41.98
C VAL A 123 -62.29 -29.52 -41.40
#